data_AF-A0A9E1UX39-F1
#
_entry.id   AF-A0A9E1UX39-F1
#
_cell.length_a   1.000
_cell.length_b   1.000
_cell.length_c   1.000
_cell.angle_alpha   90.00
_cell.angle_beta   90.00
_cell.angle_gamma   90.00
#
_symmetry.space_group_name_H-M   'P 1'
#
loop_
_entity.id
_entity.type
_entity.pdbx_description
1 polymer ?
#
loop_
_entity_poly.entity_id
_entity_poly.type
_entity_poly.pdbx_seq_one_letter_code
_entity_poly.pdbx_strand_id
1 'polypeptide(L)'
;MKRMPLAALAAIVCAGLVHAQELPVFESSEKTSYQQVAGHLNPGGNTFVYQNAARWGTTLEASFPAVRNLVLATVAGHEQEEAQVVLQLIEAFLKDSGLKQLNGVGTSSIPIGDGLHHNRVYFGHTAGPAKGLLWEVFTQENTPLPLLKSLPADTVLATRIPLRAGPAWQWLRKAMAKIENQHFQRDLERELEQMRRDGGINLDTWLASLGDGVGLVLALAPRPEGVTEPEGRPPDAAFMDLVGRASLAVLVEVKDDTIFDGLEATFQKMNAPIKRQDAGAVRSLTVQQQLPIPGQGPLAIVRFGKYLGFVSNDRILKALTEGKGGLTGTAEFKRLAAELPQDGMGFSFLSERLGNELSDAMSKAMAAMQ
;
A
#
# COMPACT_ATOMS: atom_id res chain seq x y z
N MET A 1 11.31 -44.47 33.99
CA MET A 1 11.37 -43.70 35.26
C MET A 1 12.20 -42.45 34.96
N LYS A 2 11.79 -41.19 35.07
CA LYS A 2 10.68 -40.49 35.75
C LYS A 2 10.26 -39.31 34.86
N ARG A 3 9.00 -38.90 35.03
CA ARG A 3 8.31 -37.81 34.33
C ARG A 3 8.85 -36.44 34.77
N MET A 4 8.95 -35.49 33.84
CA MET A 4 8.99 -34.05 34.11
C MET A 4 7.63 -33.57 34.65
N PRO A 5 7.61 -32.59 35.57
CA PRO A 5 6.48 -31.69 35.70
C PRO A 5 6.85 -30.22 35.50
N LEU A 6 5.94 -29.57 34.76
CA LEU A 6 5.48 -28.18 34.76
C LEU A 6 6.00 -27.19 35.82
N ALA A 7 6.12 -25.94 35.33
CA ALA A 7 5.69 -24.68 35.94
C ALA A 7 6.55 -24.03 37.06
N ALA A 8 7.18 -22.92 36.69
CA ALA A 8 7.37 -21.71 37.49
C ALA A 8 7.70 -20.58 36.49
N LEU A 9 6.73 -19.88 35.91
CA LEU A 9 6.05 -18.72 36.49
C LEU A 9 6.98 -17.87 37.37
N ALA A 10 7.86 -17.10 36.74
CA ALA A 10 8.43 -15.91 37.36
C ALA A 10 7.35 -14.81 37.39
N ALA A 11 6.34 -14.99 38.25
CA ALA A 11 5.54 -13.89 38.73
C ALA A 11 6.43 -13.10 39.70
N ILE A 12 7.00 -11.99 39.23
CA ILE A 12 7.61 -11.01 40.12
C ILE A 12 6.46 -10.41 40.95
N VAL A 13 6.38 -10.86 42.20
CA VAL A 13 5.50 -10.33 43.23
C VAL A 13 6.01 -8.94 43.60
N CYS A 14 5.47 -7.90 42.98
CA CYS A 14 5.61 -6.51 43.46
C CYS A 14 4.60 -6.22 44.57
N ALA A 15 4.68 -6.94 45.69
CA ALA A 15 3.86 -6.69 46.88
C ALA A 15 4.47 -5.59 47.79
N GLY A 16 5.02 -4.52 47.21
CA GLY A 16 5.72 -3.44 47.95
C GLY A 16 5.51 -2.02 47.43
N LEU A 17 4.67 -1.79 46.42
CA LEU A 17 4.50 -0.47 45.79
C LEU A 17 3.36 0.32 46.45
N VAL A 18 3.56 0.80 47.67
CA VAL A 18 2.73 1.89 48.23
C VAL A 18 3.55 3.17 48.47
N HIS A 19 4.87 3.13 48.25
CA HIS A 19 5.75 4.31 48.26
C HIS A 19 6.73 4.24 47.08
N ALA A 20 6.22 4.33 45.86
CA ALA A 20 7.11 4.55 44.72
C ALA A 20 7.80 5.90 44.92
N GLN A 21 9.12 5.90 45.09
CA GLN A 21 9.91 7.12 45.17
C GLN A 21 9.69 7.91 43.89
N GLU A 22 9.25 9.17 44.02
CA GLU A 22 9.18 10.07 42.88
C GLU A 22 10.58 10.20 42.28
N LEU A 23 10.71 9.82 41.01
CA LEU A 23 11.97 9.92 40.30
C LEU A 23 12.26 11.39 40.00
N PRO A 24 13.54 11.82 40.06
CA PRO A 24 13.90 13.18 39.71
C PRO A 24 13.48 13.49 38.28
N VAL A 25 12.80 14.63 38.10
CA VAL A 25 12.47 15.17 36.78
C VAL A 25 13.68 15.94 36.28
N PHE A 26 14.21 15.51 35.13
CA PHE A 26 15.31 16.20 34.46
C PHE A 26 14.75 17.06 33.32
N GLU A 27 15.22 18.30 33.23
CA GLU A 27 14.98 19.11 32.05
C GLU A 27 15.93 18.67 30.93
N SER A 28 15.38 18.52 29.72
CA SER A 28 16.19 18.22 28.53
C SER A 28 17.15 19.38 28.27
N SER A 29 18.43 19.08 28.08
CA SER A 29 19.43 20.06 27.65
C SER A 29 19.23 20.52 26.20
N GLU A 30 18.44 19.79 25.41
CA GLU A 30 18.12 20.12 24.02
C GLU A 30 16.62 20.42 23.85
N LYS A 31 16.30 21.44 23.04
CA LYS A 31 14.92 21.67 22.60
C LYS A 31 14.48 20.55 21.66
N THR A 32 13.27 20.03 21.86
CA THR A 32 12.72 18.94 21.07
C THR A 32 11.39 19.34 20.44
N SER A 33 10.94 18.56 19.46
CA SER A 33 9.60 18.66 18.86
C SER A 33 8.51 18.01 19.72
N TYR A 34 8.80 17.65 20.98
CA TYR A 34 7.89 16.87 21.82
C TYR A 34 6.50 17.48 21.90
N GLN A 35 6.38 18.78 22.22
CA GLN A 35 5.07 19.43 22.35
C GLN A 35 4.28 19.45 21.03
N GLN A 36 4.96 19.68 19.90
CA GLN A 36 4.34 19.60 18.57
C GLN A 36 3.79 18.19 18.32
N VAL A 37 4.63 17.16 18.49
CA VAL A 37 4.23 15.77 18.22
C VAL A 37 3.13 15.32 19.18
N ALA A 38 3.30 15.56 20.47
CA ALA A 38 2.34 15.19 21.51
C ALA A 38 0.96 15.81 21.27
N GLY A 39 0.89 17.04 20.73
CA GLY A 39 -0.37 17.72 20.39
C GLY A 39 -1.19 17.02 19.32
N HIS A 40 -0.59 16.12 18.52
CA HIS A 40 -1.30 15.31 17.52
C HIS A 40 -1.64 13.90 18.00
N LEU A 41 -1.11 13.47 19.14
CA LEU A 41 -1.32 12.14 19.71
C LEU A 41 -2.44 12.17 20.76
N ASN A 42 -2.92 10.98 21.15
CA ASN A 42 -3.85 10.82 22.26
C ASN A 42 -3.07 10.44 23.53
N PRO A 43 -2.98 11.32 24.54
CA PRO A 43 -2.45 10.93 25.84
C PRO A 43 -3.42 9.99 26.58
N GLY A 44 -2.93 9.25 27.58
CA GLY A 44 -3.77 8.45 28.48
C GLY A 44 -4.21 7.08 27.94
N GLY A 45 -3.61 6.62 26.84
CA GLY A 45 -3.87 5.30 26.27
C GLY A 45 -2.94 4.19 26.76
N ASN A 46 -3.06 3.03 26.13
CA ASN A 46 -2.19 1.88 26.38
C ASN A 46 -0.76 2.12 25.88
N THR A 47 -0.62 2.97 24.84
CA THR A 47 0.67 3.27 24.23
C THR A 47 0.77 4.77 23.96
N PHE A 48 1.89 5.37 24.34
CA PHE A 48 2.30 6.71 23.95
C PHE A 48 3.81 6.73 23.76
N VAL A 49 4.28 6.98 22.53
CA VAL A 49 5.70 7.01 22.19
C VAL A 49 6.00 8.29 21.45
N TYR A 50 7.04 8.98 21.90
CA TYR A 50 7.69 10.07 21.18
C TYR A 50 9.15 9.70 20.95
N GLN A 51 9.62 9.95 19.73
CA GLN A 51 11.02 9.86 19.39
C GLN A 51 11.46 11.14 18.67
N ASN A 52 12.54 11.75 19.17
CA ASN A 52 13.20 12.84 18.46
C ASN A 52 13.86 12.28 17.19
N ALA A 53 13.40 12.74 16.03
CA ALA A 53 13.84 12.25 14.72
C ALA A 53 14.73 13.25 13.98
N ALA A 54 15.09 14.37 14.60
CA ALA A 54 15.87 15.45 13.98
C ALA A 54 17.21 15.00 13.37
N ARG A 55 17.79 13.90 13.88
CA ARG A 55 19.07 13.34 13.40
C ARG A 55 18.93 12.11 12.52
N TRP A 56 17.72 11.59 12.30
CA TRP A 56 17.52 10.33 11.56
C TRP A 56 18.06 10.40 10.13
N GLY A 57 17.67 11.43 9.37
CA GLY A 57 18.13 11.60 8.00
C GLY A 57 19.66 11.71 7.91
N THR A 58 20.28 12.46 8.81
CA THR A 58 21.75 12.58 8.87
C THR A 58 22.44 11.28 9.28
N THR A 59 21.87 10.53 10.23
CA THR A 59 22.44 9.25 10.69
C THR A 59 22.34 8.18 9.61
N LEU A 60 21.21 8.10 8.90
CA LEU A 60 21.02 7.16 7.79
C LEU A 60 21.99 7.45 6.65
N GLU A 61 22.12 8.71 6.24
CA GLU A 61 23.07 9.13 5.20
C GLU A 61 24.52 8.83 5.60
N ALA A 62 24.90 9.12 6.85
CA ALA A 62 26.25 8.83 7.35
C ALA A 62 26.56 7.32 7.47
N SER A 63 25.53 6.48 7.66
CA SER A 63 25.67 5.03 7.77
C SER A 63 25.71 4.33 6.40
N PHE A 64 25.22 5.00 5.35
CA PHE A 64 25.09 4.41 4.02
C PHE A 64 26.41 3.90 3.42
N PRO A 65 27.58 4.57 3.57
CA PRO A 65 28.85 4.05 3.07
C PRO A 65 29.23 2.68 3.64
N ALA A 66 28.91 2.40 4.91
CA ALA A 66 29.18 1.11 5.53
C ALA A 66 28.32 0.00 4.91
N VAL A 67 27.03 0.29 4.69
CA VAL A 67 26.10 -0.64 4.01
C VAL A 67 26.55 -0.90 2.57
N ARG A 68 26.91 0.17 1.84
CA ARG A 68 27.45 0.06 0.47
C ARG A 68 28.67 -0.86 0.41
N ASN A 69 29.63 -0.67 1.32
CA ASN A 69 30.85 -1.48 1.36
C ASN A 69 30.54 -2.95 1.68
N LEU A 70 29.61 -3.22 2.58
CA LEU A 70 29.19 -4.59 2.89
C LEU A 70 28.56 -5.29 1.69
N VAL A 71 27.64 -4.61 0.98
CA VAL A 71 26.98 -5.17 -0.21
C VAL A 71 28.01 -5.45 -1.30
N LEU A 72 28.87 -4.48 -1.62
CA LEU A 72 29.87 -4.62 -2.68
C LEU A 72 30.97 -5.66 -2.35
N ALA A 73 31.15 -6.04 -1.08
CA ALA A 73 32.04 -7.13 -0.69
C ALA A 73 31.44 -8.53 -0.95
N THR A 74 30.12 -8.62 -1.16
CA THR A 74 29.39 -9.90 -1.33
C THR A 74 29.04 -10.24 -2.78
N VAL A 75 29.19 -9.30 -3.71
CA VAL A 75 28.87 -9.47 -5.13
C VAL A 75 30.09 -9.20 -5.99
N ALA A 76 30.17 -9.83 -7.17
CA ALA A 76 31.31 -9.68 -8.09
C ALA A 76 30.85 -9.65 -9.55
N GLY A 77 31.70 -9.09 -10.42
CA GLY A 77 31.43 -9.05 -11.86
C GLY A 77 30.19 -8.21 -12.19
N HIS A 78 29.30 -8.74 -13.03
CA HIS A 78 28.13 -8.02 -13.51
C HIS A 78 27.15 -7.62 -12.39
N GLU A 79 26.93 -8.51 -11.42
CA GLU A 79 26.08 -8.22 -10.24
C GLU A 79 26.61 -7.04 -9.42
N GLN A 80 27.93 -6.83 -9.41
CA GLN A 80 28.55 -5.71 -8.73
C GLN A 80 28.27 -4.38 -9.44
N GLU A 81 28.24 -4.36 -10.77
CA GLU A 81 27.89 -3.17 -11.56
C GLU A 81 26.42 -2.78 -11.35
N GLU A 82 25.51 -3.76 -11.38
CA GLU A 82 24.08 -3.55 -11.09
C GLU A 82 23.87 -3.08 -9.65
N ALA A 83 24.53 -3.71 -8.68
CA ALA A 83 24.48 -3.29 -7.29
C ALA A 83 24.95 -1.84 -7.11
N GLN A 84 25.99 -1.40 -7.83
CA GLN A 84 26.43 -0.01 -7.79
C GLN A 84 25.36 0.97 -8.31
N VAL A 85 24.64 0.62 -9.39
CA VAL A 85 23.53 1.43 -9.91
C VAL A 85 22.43 1.57 -8.85
N VAL A 86 22.02 0.45 -8.25
CA VAL A 86 20.99 0.45 -7.19
C VAL A 86 21.44 1.25 -5.98
N LEU A 87 22.68 1.09 -5.53
CA LEU A 87 23.23 1.82 -4.38
C LEU A 87 23.31 3.33 -4.66
N GLN A 88 23.66 3.76 -5.88
CA GLN A 88 23.63 5.17 -6.27
C GLN A 88 22.21 5.75 -6.23
N LEU A 89 21.20 4.98 -6.65
CA LEU A 89 19.79 5.38 -6.54
C LEU A 89 19.34 5.51 -5.09
N ILE A 90 19.73 4.57 -4.22
CA ILE A 90 19.42 4.64 -2.78
C ILE A 90 20.10 5.86 -2.15
N GLU A 91 21.36 6.13 -2.48
CA GLU A 91 22.09 7.31 -2.00
C GLU A 91 21.39 8.61 -2.42
N ALA A 92 21.01 8.71 -3.70
CA ALA A 92 20.24 9.84 -4.22
C ALA A 92 18.89 9.98 -3.49
N PHE A 93 18.20 8.87 -3.22
CA PHE A 93 16.95 8.88 -2.46
C PHE A 93 17.17 9.37 -1.04
N LEU A 94 18.14 8.83 -0.29
CA LEU A 94 18.41 9.28 1.09
C LEU A 94 18.65 10.79 1.15
N LYS A 95 19.40 11.32 0.19
CA LYS A 95 19.71 12.74 0.06
C LYS A 95 18.49 13.60 -0.27
N ASP A 96 17.65 13.16 -1.21
CA ASP A 96 16.55 13.96 -1.78
C ASP A 96 15.17 13.63 -1.17
N SER A 97 15.08 12.61 -0.31
CA SER A 97 13.83 12.10 0.28
C SER A 97 13.07 13.13 1.13
N GLY A 98 13.80 14.10 1.70
CA GLY A 98 13.27 15.01 2.71
C GLY A 98 13.30 14.45 4.14
N LEU A 99 13.94 13.30 4.38
CA LEU A 99 14.07 12.70 5.73
C LEU A 99 14.78 13.62 6.74
N LYS A 100 15.69 14.49 6.26
CA LYS A 100 16.37 15.49 7.11
C LYS A 100 15.42 16.56 7.68
N GLN A 101 14.20 16.66 7.16
CA GLN A 101 13.17 17.58 7.65
C GLN A 101 12.24 16.91 8.69
N LEU A 102 12.43 15.62 9.00
CA LEU A 102 11.75 15.01 10.13
C LEU A 102 12.30 15.59 11.43
N ASN A 103 11.44 16.11 12.29
CA ASN A 103 11.85 16.62 13.60
C ASN A 103 11.38 15.73 14.76
N GLY A 104 10.44 14.82 14.53
CA GLY A 104 9.93 13.91 15.55
C GLY A 104 8.97 12.89 14.96
N VAL A 105 8.86 11.74 15.60
CA VAL A 105 7.86 10.71 15.27
C VAL A 105 7.10 10.38 16.53
N GLY A 106 5.79 10.26 16.39
CA GLY A 106 4.87 9.97 17.47
C GLY A 106 3.95 8.81 17.13
N THR A 107 3.68 7.95 18.11
CA THR A 107 2.57 7.00 18.01
C THR A 107 1.80 6.93 19.32
N SER A 108 0.49 6.78 19.23
CA SER A 108 -0.40 6.58 20.38
C SER A 108 -1.50 5.59 20.07
N SER A 109 -1.96 4.87 21.10
CA SER A 109 -3.05 3.91 21.02
C SER A 109 -3.94 4.02 22.26
N ILE A 110 -5.22 4.32 22.06
CA ILE A 110 -6.23 4.37 23.13
C ILE A 110 -7.31 3.30 22.87
N PRO A 111 -7.75 2.54 23.88
CA PRO A 111 -8.92 1.67 23.74
C PRO A 111 -10.19 2.53 23.61
N ILE A 112 -11.08 2.18 22.68
CA ILE A 112 -12.35 2.90 22.44
C ILE A 112 -13.60 2.01 22.63
N GLY A 113 -13.44 0.84 23.25
CA GLY A 113 -14.51 -0.13 23.48
C GLY A 113 -14.55 -1.24 22.43
N ASP A 114 -15.31 -2.31 22.68
CA ASP A 114 -15.53 -3.45 21.77
C ASP A 114 -14.25 -4.10 21.21
N GLY A 115 -13.16 -4.09 21.98
CA GLY A 115 -11.86 -4.60 21.54
C GLY A 115 -11.16 -3.74 20.48
N LEU A 116 -11.66 -2.53 20.20
CA LEU A 116 -11.09 -1.59 19.25
C LEU A 116 -10.14 -0.60 19.90
N HIS A 117 -9.16 -0.15 19.11
CA HIS A 117 -8.22 0.91 19.47
C HIS A 117 -8.23 2.03 18.44
N HIS A 118 -8.24 3.26 18.91
CA HIS A 118 -7.95 4.42 18.08
C HIS A 118 -6.46 4.72 18.14
N ASN A 119 -5.80 4.57 16.98
CA ASN A 119 -4.37 4.69 16.83
C ASN A 119 -4.03 5.94 16.03
N ARG A 120 -3.00 6.68 16.45
CA ARG A 120 -2.45 7.80 15.69
C ARG A 120 -0.95 7.61 15.50
N VAL A 121 -0.49 7.83 14.28
CA VAL A 121 0.93 7.98 13.95
C VAL A 121 1.12 9.37 13.37
N TYR A 122 2.12 10.09 13.86
CA TYR A 122 2.43 11.45 13.41
C TYR A 122 3.91 11.54 13.04
N PHE A 123 4.17 12.05 11.83
CA PHE A 123 5.50 12.39 11.34
C PHE A 123 5.64 13.91 11.40
N GLY A 124 6.41 14.39 12.38
CA GLY A 124 6.67 15.80 12.58
C GLY A 124 7.66 16.33 11.54
N HIS A 125 7.31 17.46 10.96
CA HIS A 125 8.10 18.16 9.94
C HIS A 125 8.64 19.48 10.51
N THR A 126 9.89 19.82 10.18
CA THR A 126 10.53 21.09 10.55
C THR A 126 9.84 22.28 9.90
N ALA A 127 9.68 23.39 10.60
CA ALA A 127 9.04 24.58 10.04
C ALA A 127 9.65 25.03 8.69
N GLY A 128 8.78 25.30 7.72
CA GLY A 128 9.16 25.71 6.36
C GLY A 128 8.42 24.90 5.29
N PRO A 129 8.72 25.14 4.00
CA PRO A 129 8.11 24.36 2.92
C PRO A 129 8.51 22.88 3.03
N ALA A 130 7.53 21.99 2.93
CA ALA A 130 7.79 20.56 2.84
C ALA A 130 8.47 20.25 1.49
N LYS A 131 9.76 19.90 1.53
CA LYS A 131 10.58 19.65 0.34
C LYS A 131 11.14 18.23 0.36
N GLY A 132 11.24 17.62 -0.80
CA GLY A 132 11.81 16.31 -0.96
C GLY A 132 10.76 15.23 -1.18
N LEU A 133 11.24 14.10 -1.68
CA LEU A 133 10.40 13.11 -2.38
C LEU A 133 9.23 12.59 -1.54
N LEU A 134 9.45 12.28 -0.25
CA LEU A 134 8.41 11.73 0.61
C LEU A 134 7.22 12.70 0.75
N TRP A 135 7.52 13.98 0.92
CA TRP A 135 6.51 15.01 1.08
C TRP A 135 5.85 15.34 -0.26
N GLU A 136 6.63 15.51 -1.32
CA GLU A 136 6.12 15.92 -2.62
C GLU A 136 5.31 14.83 -3.33
N VAL A 137 5.60 13.55 -3.09
CA VAL A 137 4.95 12.41 -3.76
C VAL A 137 3.76 11.88 -2.96
N PHE A 138 3.89 11.75 -1.64
CA PHE A 138 2.92 11.04 -0.80
C PHE A 138 2.07 11.96 0.08
N THR A 139 2.22 13.28 0.00
CA THR A 139 1.34 14.21 0.72
C THR A 139 0.52 15.08 -0.21
N GLN A 140 -0.72 15.31 0.20
CA GLN A 140 -1.74 16.12 -0.48
C GLN A 140 -2.62 16.78 0.58
N GLU A 141 -3.39 17.76 0.17
CA GLU A 141 -4.46 18.30 1.00
C GLU A 141 -5.51 17.21 1.30
N ASN A 142 -6.11 17.29 2.48
CA ASN A 142 -7.24 16.43 2.81
C ASN A 142 -8.43 16.83 1.96
N THR A 143 -9.05 15.85 1.29
CA THR A 143 -10.21 16.06 0.43
C THR A 143 -11.27 15.01 0.75
N PRO A 144 -12.53 15.22 0.33
CA PRO A 144 -13.53 14.17 0.38
C PRO A 144 -13.04 12.92 -0.36
N LEU A 145 -13.43 11.74 0.13
CA LEU A 145 -12.98 10.44 -0.38
C LEU A 145 -14.08 9.78 -1.23
N PRO A 146 -14.29 10.21 -2.51
CA PRO A 146 -15.43 9.75 -3.31
C PRO A 146 -15.40 8.25 -3.60
N LEU A 147 -14.21 7.63 -3.67
CA LEU A 147 -14.08 6.20 -3.93
C LEU A 147 -14.85 5.37 -2.89
N LEU A 148 -14.84 5.77 -1.60
CA LEU A 148 -15.55 5.06 -0.53
C LEU A 148 -17.04 4.85 -0.83
N LYS A 149 -17.67 5.80 -1.52
CA LYS A 149 -19.10 5.76 -1.86
C LYS A 149 -19.42 4.81 -3.01
N SER A 150 -18.40 4.38 -3.77
CA SER A 150 -18.55 3.46 -4.89
C SER A 150 -18.17 2.01 -4.51
N LEU A 151 -17.70 1.76 -3.29
CA LEU A 151 -17.20 0.45 -2.89
C LEU A 151 -18.35 -0.51 -2.55
N PRO A 152 -18.37 -1.74 -3.10
CA PRO A 152 -19.35 -2.76 -2.75
C PRO A 152 -19.53 -2.96 -1.23
N ALA A 153 -20.74 -3.32 -0.80
CA ALA A 153 -21.01 -3.63 0.61
C ALA A 153 -20.20 -4.84 1.13
N ASP A 154 -19.76 -5.71 0.23
CA ASP A 154 -18.94 -6.88 0.52
C ASP A 154 -17.44 -6.65 0.26
N THR A 155 -17.01 -5.39 0.19
CA THR A 155 -15.58 -5.04 0.23
C THR A 155 -14.96 -5.53 1.53
N VAL A 156 -13.81 -6.22 1.43
CA VAL A 156 -13.05 -6.74 2.56
C VAL A 156 -11.70 -6.06 2.74
N LEU A 157 -11.18 -5.44 1.68
CA LEU A 157 -10.01 -4.57 1.72
C LEU A 157 -10.23 -3.45 0.70
N ALA A 158 -10.01 -2.21 1.12
CA ALA A 158 -9.92 -1.10 0.19
C ALA A 158 -8.91 -0.07 0.68
N THR A 159 -7.99 0.33 -0.18
CA THR A 159 -7.04 1.41 0.12
C THR A 159 -7.00 2.39 -1.04
N ARG A 160 -6.83 3.67 -0.70
CA ARG A 160 -6.43 4.74 -1.61
C ARG A 160 -5.25 5.46 -0.99
N ILE A 161 -4.13 5.46 -1.70
CA ILE A 161 -2.90 6.11 -1.26
C ILE A 161 -2.65 7.31 -2.18
N PRO A 162 -2.32 8.49 -1.62
CA PRO A 162 -1.83 9.61 -2.42
C PRO A 162 -0.52 9.22 -3.12
N LEU A 163 -0.48 9.38 -4.44
CA LEU A 163 0.74 9.13 -5.21
C LEU A 163 0.81 10.11 -6.37
N ARG A 164 1.70 11.10 -6.26
CA ARG A 164 1.96 12.08 -7.33
C ARG A 164 3.06 11.55 -8.24
N ALA A 165 2.65 10.84 -9.29
CA ALA A 165 3.58 10.18 -10.21
C ALA A 165 4.49 11.16 -10.96
N GLY A 166 4.00 12.37 -11.26
CA GLY A 166 4.78 13.41 -11.96
C GLY A 166 6.08 13.79 -11.22
N PRO A 167 6.01 14.30 -9.98
CA PRO A 167 7.19 14.56 -9.16
C PRO A 167 8.10 13.33 -8.98
N ALA A 168 7.52 12.15 -8.75
CA ALA A 168 8.29 10.91 -8.60
C ALA A 168 9.11 10.58 -9.85
N TRP A 169 8.50 10.68 -11.03
CA TRP A 169 9.16 10.43 -12.30
C TRP A 169 10.25 11.46 -12.62
N GLN A 170 9.97 12.75 -12.39
CA GLN A 170 10.96 13.81 -12.61
C GLN A 170 12.18 13.64 -11.72
N TRP A 171 11.99 13.23 -10.46
CA TRP A 171 13.08 12.89 -9.58
C TRP A 171 13.85 11.66 -10.10
N LEU A 172 13.16 10.57 -10.44
CA LEU A 172 13.80 9.34 -10.91
C LEU A 172 14.64 9.59 -12.17
N ARG A 173 14.13 10.35 -13.15
CA ARG A 173 14.87 10.76 -14.35
C ARG A 173 16.14 11.54 -14.00
N LYS A 174 16.06 12.49 -13.07
CA LYS A 174 17.23 13.26 -12.60
C LYS A 174 18.24 12.39 -11.85
N ALA A 175 17.77 11.42 -11.08
CA ALA A 175 18.63 10.49 -10.35
C ALA A 175 19.36 9.56 -11.32
N MET A 176 18.62 8.92 -12.25
CA MET A 176 19.20 8.06 -13.27
C MET A 176 20.21 8.79 -14.15
N ALA A 177 19.95 10.04 -14.56
CA ALA A 177 20.87 10.83 -15.38
C ALA A 177 22.22 11.15 -14.70
N LYS A 178 22.30 11.01 -13.36
CA LYS A 178 23.55 11.21 -12.59
C LYS A 178 24.34 9.93 -12.39
N ILE A 179 23.80 8.77 -12.78
CA ILE A 179 24.46 7.48 -12.58
C ILE A 179 25.65 7.38 -13.53
N GLU A 180 26.84 7.22 -12.95
CA GLU A 180 28.12 7.13 -13.64
C GLU A 180 28.37 5.71 -14.21
N ASN A 181 27.38 5.15 -14.91
CA ASN A 181 27.48 3.84 -15.57
C ASN A 181 26.97 3.95 -17.02
N GLN A 182 27.91 3.99 -17.98
CA GLN A 182 27.57 4.14 -19.40
C GLN A 182 26.80 2.94 -19.97
N HIS A 183 26.99 1.73 -19.43
CA HIS A 183 26.25 0.55 -19.85
C HIS A 183 24.78 0.72 -19.48
N PHE A 184 24.50 1.05 -18.21
CA PHE A 184 23.17 1.35 -17.71
C PHE A 184 22.48 2.46 -18.52
N GLN A 185 23.16 3.59 -18.80
CA GLN A 185 22.54 4.67 -19.59
C GLN A 185 22.11 4.21 -20.98
N ARG A 186 22.97 3.46 -21.67
CA ARG A 186 22.67 2.96 -23.02
C ARG A 186 21.54 1.94 -23.02
N ASP A 187 21.50 1.05 -22.04
CA ASP A 187 20.43 0.05 -21.94
C ASP A 187 19.10 0.71 -21.58
N LEU A 188 19.10 1.65 -20.65
CA LEU A 188 17.92 2.45 -20.32
C LEU A 188 17.38 3.19 -21.56
N GLU A 189 18.24 3.89 -22.30
CA GLU A 189 17.84 4.58 -23.54
C GLU A 189 17.27 3.60 -24.57
N ARG A 190 17.93 2.45 -24.76
CA ARG A 190 17.47 1.40 -25.68
C ARG A 190 16.09 0.88 -25.29
N GLU A 191 15.88 0.58 -24.01
CA GLU A 191 14.61 0.08 -23.49
C GLU A 191 13.49 1.11 -23.64
N LEU A 192 13.75 2.38 -23.28
CA LEU A 192 12.79 3.47 -23.44
C LEU A 192 12.39 3.67 -24.91
N GLU A 193 13.36 3.62 -25.83
CA GLU A 193 13.08 3.68 -27.26
C GLU A 193 12.33 2.46 -27.76
N GLN A 194 12.66 1.27 -27.26
CA GLN A 194 11.98 0.04 -27.62
C GLN A 194 10.52 0.06 -27.16
N MET A 195 10.23 0.48 -25.92
CA MET A 195 8.86 0.67 -25.44
C MET A 195 8.07 1.66 -26.29
N ARG A 196 8.73 2.74 -26.74
CA ARG A 196 8.12 3.74 -27.62
C ARG A 196 7.85 3.17 -29.02
N ARG A 197 8.81 2.46 -29.63
CA ARG A 197 8.68 1.91 -31.00
C ARG A 197 7.72 0.71 -31.06
N ASP A 198 7.90 -0.25 -30.15
CA ASP A 198 7.22 -1.54 -30.20
C ASP A 198 5.88 -1.46 -29.47
N GLY A 199 5.86 -0.89 -28.27
CA GLY A 199 4.66 -0.75 -27.46
C GLY A 199 3.77 0.44 -27.83
N GLY A 200 4.32 1.44 -28.54
CA GLY A 200 3.63 2.73 -28.72
C GLY A 200 3.53 3.55 -27.41
N ILE A 201 4.28 3.15 -26.39
CA ILE A 201 4.18 3.70 -25.04
C ILE A 201 5.18 4.84 -24.92
N ASN A 202 4.67 6.08 -24.81
CA ASN A 202 5.50 7.22 -24.43
C ASN A 202 5.36 7.44 -22.92
N LEU A 203 6.33 6.93 -22.14
CA LEU A 203 6.29 6.99 -20.67
C LEU A 203 6.16 8.42 -20.13
N ASP A 204 6.79 9.41 -20.75
CA ASP A 204 6.65 10.80 -20.31
C ASP A 204 5.20 11.29 -20.46
N THR A 205 4.54 10.95 -21.58
CA THR A 205 3.14 11.28 -21.81
C THR A 205 2.21 10.50 -20.87
N TRP A 206 2.46 9.20 -20.69
CA TRP A 206 1.65 8.36 -19.81
C TRP A 206 1.74 8.84 -18.35
N LEU A 207 2.94 9.06 -17.85
CA LEU A 207 3.16 9.55 -16.48
C LEU A 207 2.62 10.97 -16.29
N ALA A 208 2.66 11.83 -17.32
CA ALA A 208 2.01 13.13 -17.27
C ALA A 208 0.47 13.04 -17.19
N SER A 209 -0.13 12.02 -17.82
CA SER A 209 -1.58 11.78 -17.77
C SER A 209 -2.05 11.12 -16.47
N LEU A 210 -1.14 10.61 -15.64
CA LEU A 210 -1.50 10.10 -14.30
C LEU A 210 -1.99 11.25 -13.40
N GLY A 211 -3.04 10.94 -12.66
CA GLY A 211 -3.51 11.72 -11.51
C GLY A 211 -2.72 11.39 -10.25
N ASP A 212 -3.27 11.82 -9.12
CA ASP A 212 -2.54 11.89 -7.86
C ASP A 212 -2.94 10.79 -6.86
N GLY A 213 -3.34 9.61 -7.33
CA GLY A 213 -3.78 8.54 -6.43
C GLY A 213 -3.78 7.17 -7.08
N VAL A 214 -3.52 6.16 -6.24
CA VAL A 214 -3.67 4.74 -6.59
C VAL A 214 -4.55 4.09 -5.53
N GLY A 215 -5.39 3.17 -5.95
CA GLY A 215 -6.24 2.39 -5.08
C GLY A 215 -6.20 0.90 -5.36
N LEU A 216 -6.52 0.13 -4.33
CA LEU A 216 -6.69 -1.31 -4.39
C LEU A 216 -8.01 -1.65 -3.71
N VAL A 217 -8.85 -2.44 -4.36
CA VAL A 217 -10.13 -2.89 -3.81
C VAL A 217 -10.22 -4.39 -3.97
N LEU A 218 -10.53 -5.07 -2.87
CA LEU A 218 -10.85 -6.48 -2.82
C LEU A 218 -12.25 -6.63 -2.21
N ALA A 219 -13.14 -7.26 -2.96
CA ALA A 219 -14.46 -7.65 -2.49
C ALA A 219 -14.57 -9.17 -2.51
N LEU A 220 -15.29 -9.73 -1.55
CA LEU A 220 -15.43 -11.18 -1.43
C LEU A 220 -16.91 -11.55 -1.41
N ALA A 221 -17.36 -12.24 -2.46
CA ALA A 221 -18.72 -12.74 -2.52
C ALA A 221 -18.99 -13.77 -1.41
N PRO A 222 -20.22 -13.89 -0.90
CA PRO A 222 -20.57 -14.89 0.10
C PRO A 222 -20.30 -16.31 -0.44
N ARG A 223 -20.05 -17.26 0.47
CA ARG A 223 -19.99 -18.69 0.10
C ARG A 223 -21.37 -19.12 -0.41
N PRO A 224 -21.44 -19.87 -1.52
CA PRO A 224 -22.71 -20.44 -1.97
C PRO A 224 -23.31 -21.33 -0.88
N GLU A 225 -24.59 -21.11 -0.54
CA GLU A 225 -25.31 -21.95 0.42
C GLU A 225 -25.50 -23.38 -0.13
N GLY A 226 -25.40 -24.38 0.74
CA GLY A 226 -25.73 -25.77 0.41
C GLY A 226 -24.63 -26.56 -0.34
N VAL A 227 -23.44 -25.99 -0.55
CA VAL A 227 -22.29 -26.76 -1.06
C VAL A 227 -21.70 -27.55 0.10
N THR A 228 -22.15 -28.80 0.28
CA THR A 228 -21.48 -29.78 1.14
C THR A 228 -20.08 -30.02 0.60
N GLU A 229 -19.05 -29.82 1.43
CA GLU A 229 -17.66 -30.06 1.07
C GLU A 229 -17.50 -31.55 0.67
N PRO A 230 -17.09 -31.86 -0.57
CA PRO A 230 -16.86 -33.25 -0.96
C PRO A 230 -15.67 -33.82 -0.19
N GLU A 231 -15.81 -35.03 0.35
CA GLU A 231 -14.69 -35.79 0.92
C GLU A 231 -13.59 -35.97 -0.14
N GLY A 232 -12.33 -35.71 0.23
CA GLY A 232 -11.16 -35.89 -0.65
C GLY A 232 -10.77 -34.68 -1.50
N ARG A 233 -11.17 -33.46 -1.14
CA ARG A 233 -10.76 -32.23 -1.87
C ARG A 233 -9.24 -32.02 -1.77
N PRO A 234 -8.56 -31.61 -2.86
CA PRO A 234 -7.13 -31.32 -2.79
C PRO A 234 -6.80 -30.22 -1.77
N PRO A 235 -5.58 -30.22 -1.18
CA PRO A 235 -5.24 -29.33 -0.06
C PRO A 235 -5.39 -27.83 -0.33
N ASP A 236 -5.28 -27.41 -1.60
CA ASP A 236 -5.38 -26.02 -2.02
C ASP A 236 -6.82 -25.54 -2.28
N ALA A 237 -7.81 -26.43 -2.22
CA ALA A 237 -9.12 -26.15 -2.77
C ALA A 237 -9.95 -25.14 -1.96
N ALA A 238 -9.71 -25.04 -0.64
CA ALA A 238 -10.29 -23.98 0.19
C ALA A 238 -9.73 -22.60 -0.18
N PHE A 239 -8.43 -22.53 -0.50
CA PHE A 239 -7.80 -21.32 -1.00
C PHE A 239 -8.29 -20.97 -2.42
N MET A 240 -8.45 -21.97 -3.30
CA MET A 240 -8.98 -21.77 -4.64
C MET A 240 -10.45 -21.31 -4.64
N ASP A 241 -11.27 -21.77 -3.68
CA ASP A 241 -12.62 -21.22 -3.47
C ASP A 241 -12.60 -19.74 -3.08
N LEU A 242 -11.73 -19.38 -2.13
CA LEU A 242 -11.55 -17.99 -1.71
C LEU A 242 -11.13 -17.11 -2.89
N VAL A 243 -10.14 -17.56 -3.67
CA VAL A 243 -9.69 -16.87 -4.89
C VAL A 243 -10.81 -16.78 -5.92
N GLY A 244 -11.60 -17.85 -6.13
CA GLY A 244 -12.70 -17.86 -7.09
C GLY A 244 -13.84 -16.89 -6.74
N ARG A 245 -14.06 -16.59 -5.45
CA ARG A 245 -15.06 -15.62 -4.99
C ARG A 245 -14.54 -14.19 -4.86
N ALA A 246 -13.23 -14.00 -4.95
CA ALA A 246 -12.59 -12.71 -4.84
C ALA A 246 -12.80 -11.88 -6.12
N SER A 247 -13.11 -10.60 -5.94
CA SER A 247 -13.06 -9.62 -7.02
C SER A 247 -12.06 -8.53 -6.67
N LEU A 248 -11.09 -8.33 -7.55
CA LEU A 248 -9.99 -7.41 -7.38
C LEU A 248 -10.13 -6.25 -8.35
N ALA A 249 -9.86 -5.04 -7.87
CA ALA A 249 -9.64 -3.87 -8.71
C ALA A 249 -8.38 -3.13 -8.28
N VAL A 250 -7.49 -2.87 -9.23
CA VAL A 250 -6.39 -1.90 -9.08
C VAL A 250 -6.81 -0.64 -9.82
N LEU A 251 -6.85 0.48 -9.12
CA LEU A 251 -7.32 1.76 -9.63
C LEU A 251 -6.17 2.74 -9.67
N VAL A 252 -6.01 3.43 -10.79
CA VAL A 252 -5.04 4.50 -10.96
C VAL A 252 -5.81 5.75 -11.35
N GLU A 253 -5.60 6.85 -10.65
CA GLU A 253 -6.18 8.12 -11.06
C GLU A 253 -5.50 8.59 -12.35
N VAL A 254 -6.30 9.11 -13.28
CA VAL A 254 -5.85 9.61 -14.59
C VAL A 254 -6.57 10.91 -14.90
N LYS A 255 -5.89 11.80 -15.63
CA LYS A 255 -6.37 13.13 -16.03
C LYS A 255 -7.23 13.06 -17.30
N ASP A 256 -6.93 12.11 -18.17
CA ASP A 256 -7.54 11.95 -19.49
C ASP A 256 -7.46 10.47 -19.94
N ASP A 257 -7.76 10.22 -21.21
CA ASP A 257 -7.86 8.87 -21.78
C ASP A 257 -6.56 8.38 -22.43
N THR A 258 -5.45 9.14 -22.32
CA THR A 258 -4.16 8.83 -22.97
C THR A 258 -3.68 7.40 -22.72
N ILE A 259 -3.71 6.94 -21.46
CA ILE A 259 -3.26 5.58 -21.11
C ILE A 259 -4.24 4.53 -21.62
N PHE A 260 -5.55 4.79 -21.53
CA PHE A 260 -6.57 3.85 -21.99
C PHE A 260 -6.46 3.62 -23.51
N ASP A 261 -6.42 4.70 -24.28
CA ASP A 261 -6.31 4.67 -25.73
C ASP A 261 -4.95 4.08 -26.17
N GLY A 262 -3.89 4.37 -25.41
CA GLY A 262 -2.57 3.78 -25.61
C GLY A 262 -2.56 2.26 -25.43
N LEU A 263 -3.14 1.76 -24.33
CA LEU A 263 -3.27 0.31 -24.07
C LEU A 263 -4.12 -0.36 -25.15
N GLU A 264 -5.21 0.26 -25.59
CA GLU A 264 -6.04 -0.25 -26.69
C GLU A 264 -5.22 -0.44 -27.96
N ALA A 265 -4.47 0.58 -28.37
CA ALA A 265 -3.62 0.53 -29.55
C ALA A 265 -2.55 -0.56 -29.43
N THR A 266 -1.94 -0.72 -28.26
CA THR A 266 -0.96 -1.80 -28.01
C THR A 266 -1.60 -3.17 -28.16
N PHE A 267 -2.78 -3.42 -27.58
CA PHE A 267 -3.48 -4.70 -27.72
C PHE A 267 -3.89 -5.00 -29.17
N GLN A 268 -4.36 -3.99 -29.91
CA GLN A 268 -4.69 -4.14 -31.33
C GLN A 268 -3.45 -4.50 -32.16
N LYS A 269 -2.31 -3.83 -31.91
CA LYS A 269 -1.05 -4.12 -32.60
C LYS A 269 -0.54 -5.55 -32.33
N MET A 270 -0.79 -6.08 -31.14
CA MET A 270 -0.42 -7.45 -30.76
C MET A 270 -1.45 -8.51 -31.18
N ASN A 271 -2.52 -8.15 -31.89
CA ASN A 271 -3.66 -9.02 -32.21
C ASN A 271 -4.23 -9.74 -30.96
N ALA A 272 -4.21 -9.07 -29.80
CA ALA A 272 -4.77 -9.63 -28.58
C ALA A 272 -6.30 -9.74 -28.72
N PRO A 273 -6.92 -10.82 -28.22
CA PRO A 273 -8.37 -11.03 -28.33
C PRO A 273 -9.12 -10.13 -27.34
N ILE A 274 -9.19 -8.83 -27.62
CA ILE A 274 -9.89 -7.85 -26.80
C ILE A 274 -11.31 -7.59 -27.32
N LYS A 275 -12.24 -7.27 -26.42
CA LYS A 275 -13.57 -6.79 -26.74
C LYS A 275 -13.77 -5.43 -26.13
N ARG A 276 -14.02 -4.42 -26.96
CA ARG A 276 -14.41 -3.09 -26.48
C ARG A 276 -15.89 -3.07 -26.13
N GLN A 277 -16.21 -2.53 -24.96
CA GLN A 277 -17.58 -2.34 -24.49
C GLN A 277 -17.68 -1.01 -23.77
N ASP A 278 -18.26 -0.02 -24.43
CA ASP A 278 -18.47 1.32 -23.87
C ASP A 278 -19.95 1.47 -23.46
N ALA A 279 -20.19 2.05 -22.29
CA ALA A 279 -21.52 2.25 -21.72
C ALA A 279 -21.58 3.62 -21.03
N GLY A 280 -22.23 4.59 -21.68
CA GLY A 280 -22.30 5.97 -21.19
C GLY A 280 -20.91 6.59 -21.05
N ALA A 281 -20.54 7.00 -19.83
CA ALA A 281 -19.22 7.57 -19.52
C ALA A 281 -18.16 6.51 -19.16
N VAL A 282 -18.52 5.23 -19.21
CA VAL A 282 -17.59 4.11 -18.94
C VAL A 282 -17.07 3.56 -20.26
N ARG A 283 -15.75 3.46 -20.40
CA ARG A 283 -15.11 2.72 -21.49
C ARG A 283 -14.49 1.45 -20.95
N SER A 284 -14.54 0.35 -21.68
CA SER A 284 -13.90 -0.89 -21.24
C SER A 284 -13.29 -1.71 -22.37
N LEU A 285 -12.18 -2.35 -22.06
CA LEU A 285 -11.51 -3.35 -22.89
C LEU A 285 -11.46 -4.64 -22.08
N THR A 286 -12.14 -5.67 -22.55
CA THR A 286 -12.17 -6.98 -21.92
C THR A 286 -11.25 -7.92 -22.67
N VAL A 287 -10.27 -8.53 -22.00
CA VAL A 287 -9.41 -9.55 -22.60
C VAL A 287 -10.18 -10.87 -22.61
N GLN A 288 -10.53 -11.38 -23.79
CA GLN A 288 -11.43 -12.54 -23.94
C GLN A 288 -10.76 -13.87 -23.55
N GLN A 289 -9.45 -13.89 -23.33
CA GLN A 289 -8.75 -15.07 -22.85
C GLN A 289 -9.09 -15.29 -21.36
N GLN A 290 -9.73 -16.42 -21.06
CA GLN A 290 -9.99 -16.82 -19.68
C GLN A 290 -8.69 -17.21 -19.00
N LEU A 291 -8.43 -16.65 -17.82
CA LEU A 291 -7.38 -17.15 -16.95
C LEU A 291 -7.77 -18.57 -16.47
N PRO A 292 -6.81 -19.49 -16.29
CA PRO A 292 -7.07 -20.84 -15.82
C PRO A 292 -7.37 -20.87 -14.30
N ILE A 293 -8.16 -19.91 -13.80
CA ILE A 293 -8.56 -19.79 -12.41
C ILE A 293 -10.09 -19.92 -12.34
N PRO A 294 -10.62 -21.04 -11.81
CA PRO A 294 -12.06 -21.24 -11.70
C PRO A 294 -12.75 -20.09 -10.96
N GLY A 295 -13.87 -19.60 -11.51
CA GLY A 295 -14.67 -18.52 -10.93
C GLY A 295 -14.20 -17.11 -11.25
N GLN A 296 -13.02 -16.93 -11.85
CA GLN A 296 -12.57 -15.62 -12.32
C GLN A 296 -13.13 -15.29 -13.71
N GLY A 297 -13.54 -14.04 -13.88
CA GLY A 297 -13.98 -13.51 -15.17
C GLY A 297 -12.79 -13.11 -16.05
N PRO A 298 -13.05 -12.64 -17.28
CA PRO A 298 -12.02 -12.00 -18.06
C PRO A 298 -11.52 -10.73 -17.36
N LEU A 299 -10.21 -10.50 -17.43
CA LEU A 299 -9.62 -9.23 -16.96
C LEU A 299 -10.15 -8.11 -17.85
N ALA A 300 -10.64 -7.03 -17.25
CA ALA A 300 -11.04 -5.83 -17.97
C ALA A 300 -10.21 -4.61 -17.54
N ILE A 301 -9.92 -3.76 -18.52
CA ILE A 301 -9.33 -2.44 -18.34
C ILE A 301 -10.44 -1.44 -18.56
N VAL A 302 -10.72 -0.60 -17.58
CA VAL A 302 -11.90 0.26 -17.57
C VAL A 302 -11.54 1.70 -17.27
N ARG A 303 -12.23 2.62 -17.92
CA ARG A 303 -12.11 4.06 -17.70
C ARG A 303 -13.45 4.58 -17.21
N PHE A 304 -13.47 5.19 -16.03
CA PHE A 304 -14.67 5.81 -15.47
C PHE A 304 -14.30 6.97 -14.53
N GLY A 305 -15.03 8.08 -14.59
CA GLY A 305 -14.76 9.26 -13.74
C GLY A 305 -13.31 9.75 -13.90
N LYS A 306 -12.51 9.70 -12.83
CA LYS A 306 -11.06 9.98 -12.85
C LYS A 306 -10.17 8.73 -12.76
N TYR A 307 -10.73 7.53 -12.87
CA TYR A 307 -10.01 6.27 -12.68
C TYR A 307 -9.80 5.53 -14.00
N LEU A 308 -8.60 4.96 -14.13
CA LEU A 308 -8.31 3.81 -14.96
C LEU A 308 -8.21 2.59 -14.03
N GLY A 309 -9.03 1.57 -14.25
CA GLY A 309 -9.11 0.38 -13.43
C GLY A 309 -8.70 -0.88 -14.17
N PHE A 310 -7.96 -1.76 -13.49
CA PHE A 310 -7.75 -3.15 -13.89
C PHE A 310 -8.61 -4.01 -12.97
N VAL A 311 -9.63 -4.65 -13.52
CA VAL A 311 -10.67 -5.34 -12.75
C VAL A 311 -10.73 -6.82 -13.12
N SER A 312 -10.83 -7.70 -12.12
CA SER A 312 -10.76 -9.15 -12.34
C SER A 312 -12.06 -9.79 -12.81
N ASN A 313 -13.20 -9.09 -12.70
CA ASN A 313 -14.50 -9.56 -13.18
C ASN A 313 -15.56 -8.44 -13.25
N ASP A 314 -16.66 -8.72 -13.96
CA ASP A 314 -17.79 -7.80 -14.16
C ASP A 314 -18.46 -7.34 -12.87
N ARG A 315 -18.39 -8.14 -11.79
CA ARG A 315 -19.04 -7.84 -10.52
C ARG A 315 -18.45 -6.58 -9.89
N ILE A 316 -17.12 -6.54 -9.75
CA ILE A 316 -16.45 -5.36 -9.19
C ILE A 316 -16.48 -4.18 -10.17
N LEU A 317 -16.46 -4.45 -11.48
CA LEU A 317 -16.65 -3.41 -12.49
C LEU A 317 -17.98 -2.67 -12.28
N LYS A 318 -19.11 -3.39 -12.27
CA LYS A 318 -20.45 -2.80 -12.08
C LYS A 318 -20.57 -2.07 -10.76
N ALA A 319 -20.03 -2.65 -9.68
CA ALA A 319 -20.10 -2.00 -8.37
C ALA A 319 -19.39 -0.64 -8.34
N LEU A 320 -18.18 -0.57 -8.93
CA LEU A 320 -17.38 0.66 -8.98
C LEU A 320 -17.97 1.73 -9.90
N THR A 321 -18.59 1.34 -11.03
CA THR A 321 -19.10 2.28 -12.03
C THR A 321 -20.53 2.74 -11.76
N GLU A 322 -21.38 1.90 -11.19
CA GLU A 322 -22.76 2.28 -10.86
C GLU A 322 -22.85 3.05 -9.54
N GLY A 323 -21.82 2.99 -8.68
CA GLY A 323 -21.78 3.73 -7.42
C GLY A 323 -22.86 3.33 -6.41
N LYS A 324 -23.45 2.13 -6.59
CA LYS A 324 -24.46 1.56 -5.68
C LYS A 324 -23.82 0.73 -4.55
N GLY A 325 -22.48 0.66 -4.53
CA GLY A 325 -21.71 -0.06 -3.54
C GLY A 325 -21.82 0.61 -2.17
N GLY A 326 -22.49 -0.06 -1.25
CA GLY A 326 -22.86 0.48 0.06
C GLY A 326 -21.90 0.14 1.19
N LEU A 327 -20.58 0.09 0.98
CA LEU A 327 -19.62 -0.15 2.07
C LEU A 327 -19.86 0.79 3.25
N THR A 328 -20.01 2.09 2.97
CA THR A 328 -20.24 3.12 3.98
C THR A 328 -21.58 2.96 4.73
N GLY A 329 -22.50 2.17 4.17
CA GLY A 329 -23.78 1.81 4.79
C GLY A 329 -23.69 0.65 5.78
N THR A 330 -22.64 -0.17 5.72
CA THR A 330 -22.47 -1.37 6.54
C THR A 330 -22.28 -1.04 8.02
N ALA A 331 -22.72 -1.95 8.90
CA ALA A 331 -22.53 -1.81 10.34
C ALA A 331 -21.04 -1.80 10.72
N GLU A 332 -20.23 -2.66 10.09
CA GLU A 332 -18.79 -2.73 10.32
C GLU A 332 -18.10 -1.41 9.97
N PHE A 333 -18.34 -0.86 8.77
CA PHE A 333 -17.72 0.40 8.38
C PHE A 333 -18.11 1.55 9.31
N LYS A 334 -19.40 1.68 9.63
CA LYS A 334 -19.89 2.74 10.53
C LYS A 334 -19.25 2.65 11.92
N ARG A 335 -19.09 1.43 12.43
CA ARG A 335 -18.41 1.18 13.71
C ARG A 335 -16.94 1.58 13.65
N LEU A 336 -16.21 1.18 12.61
CA LEU A 336 -14.77 1.47 12.48
C LEU A 336 -14.46 2.93 12.15
N ALA A 337 -15.36 3.62 11.44
CA ALA A 337 -15.16 4.99 10.97
C ALA A 337 -15.68 6.08 11.93
N ALA A 338 -16.32 5.70 13.04
CA ALA A 338 -17.06 6.63 13.91
C ALA A 338 -16.22 7.82 14.43
N GLU A 339 -14.95 7.58 14.76
CA GLU A 339 -14.03 8.60 15.30
C GLU A 339 -12.97 9.07 14.30
N LEU A 340 -13.10 8.69 13.02
CA LEU A 340 -12.18 9.07 11.97
C LEU A 340 -12.64 10.34 11.23
N PRO A 341 -11.70 11.16 10.73
CA PRO A 341 -12.05 12.29 9.88
C PRO A 341 -12.73 11.83 8.59
N GLN A 342 -13.66 12.65 8.09
CA GLN A 342 -14.40 12.37 6.85
C GLN A 342 -13.60 12.72 5.59
N ASP A 343 -12.64 13.64 5.73
CA ASP A 343 -11.74 14.06 4.67
C ASP A 343 -10.33 13.53 4.95
N GLY A 344 -9.60 13.22 3.89
CA GLY A 344 -8.23 12.73 3.99
C GLY A 344 -7.52 12.78 2.65
N MET A 345 -6.20 12.70 2.68
CA MET A 345 -5.40 12.44 1.47
C MET A 345 -5.51 10.98 1.02
N GLY A 346 -6.10 10.08 1.80
CA GLY A 346 -6.20 8.67 1.50
C GLY A 346 -6.96 7.93 2.60
N PHE A 347 -7.22 6.65 2.38
CA PHE A 347 -7.84 5.79 3.39
C PHE A 347 -7.38 4.34 3.23
N SER A 348 -7.52 3.57 4.29
CA SER A 348 -7.45 2.11 4.25
C SER A 348 -8.59 1.54 5.09
N PHE A 349 -9.27 0.55 4.55
CA PHE A 349 -10.31 -0.24 5.20
C PHE A 349 -9.92 -1.70 5.07
N LEU A 350 -9.98 -2.43 6.17
CA LEU A 350 -9.74 -3.86 6.25
C LEU A 350 -10.84 -4.48 7.12
N SER A 351 -11.64 -5.36 6.53
CA SER A 351 -12.70 -6.08 7.23
C SER A 351 -12.12 -7.26 8.01
N GLU A 352 -12.69 -7.52 9.18
CA GLU A 352 -12.40 -8.72 9.96
C GLU A 352 -12.64 -10.01 9.15
N ARG A 353 -13.60 -9.96 8.22
CA ARG A 353 -13.96 -11.10 7.36
C ARG A 353 -12.78 -11.62 6.55
N LEU A 354 -11.85 -10.75 6.13
CA LEU A 354 -10.68 -11.19 5.36
C LEU A 354 -9.77 -12.09 6.20
N GLY A 355 -9.49 -11.69 7.45
CA GLY A 355 -8.66 -12.48 8.37
C GLY A 355 -9.30 -13.82 8.70
N ASN A 356 -10.61 -13.82 8.96
CA ASN A 356 -11.37 -15.03 9.28
C ASN A 356 -11.40 -16.03 8.10
N GLU A 357 -11.62 -15.56 6.87
CA GLU A 357 -11.64 -16.42 5.68
C GLU A 357 -10.25 -16.96 5.32
N LEU A 358 -9.19 -16.15 5.45
CA LEU A 358 -7.81 -16.61 5.25
C LEU A 358 -7.40 -17.65 6.30
N SER A 359 -7.75 -17.42 7.56
CA SER A 359 -7.48 -18.35 8.65
C SER A 359 -8.21 -19.68 8.46
N ASP A 360 -9.48 -19.66 8.05
CA ASP A 360 -10.27 -20.87 7.73
C ASP A 360 -9.63 -21.64 6.56
N ALA A 361 -9.31 -20.94 5.46
CA ALA A 361 -8.69 -21.55 4.29
C ALA A 361 -7.33 -22.20 4.62
N MET A 362 -6.48 -21.52 5.39
CA MET A 362 -5.17 -22.03 5.80
C MET A 362 -5.32 -23.24 6.74
N SER A 363 -6.25 -23.19 7.69
CA SER A 363 -6.50 -24.29 8.63
C SER A 363 -6.97 -25.55 7.90
N LYS A 364 -7.88 -25.41 6.93
CA LYS A 364 -8.36 -26.52 6.09
C LYS A 364 -7.26 -27.08 5.19
N ALA A 365 -6.43 -26.22 4.60
CA ALA A 365 -5.31 -26.65 3.78
C ALA A 365 -4.29 -27.48 4.60
N MET A 366 -3.98 -27.06 5.82
CA MET A 366 -3.12 -27.82 6.73
C MET A 366 -3.75 -29.17 7.13
N ALA A 367 -5.05 -29.21 7.39
CA ALA A 367 -5.74 -30.45 7.75
C ALA A 367 -5.76 -31.47 6.60
N ALA A 368 -5.86 -31.02 5.34
CA ALA A 368 -5.84 -31.88 4.16
C ALA A 368 -4.44 -32.41 3.78
N MET A 369 -3.38 -31.89 4.40
CA MET A 369 -2.00 -32.40 4.23
C MET A 369 -1.62 -33.48 5.26
N GLN A 370 -2.45 -33.68 6.28
CA GLN A 370 -2.30 -34.72 7.30
C GLN A 370 -3.10 -35.96 6.92
#